data_AF-A0A353H065-F1
#
_entry.id   AF-A0A353H065-F1
#
_cell.length_a   1.000
_cell.length_b   1.000
_cell.length_c   1.000
_cell.angle_alpha   90.00
_cell.angle_beta   90.00
_cell.angle_gamma   90.00
#
_symmetry.space_group_name_H-M   'P 1'
#
loop_
_entity.id
_entity.type
_entity.pdbx_description
1 polymer ?
#
loop_
_entity_poly.entity_id
_entity_poly.type
_entity_poly.pdbx_seq_one_letter_code
_entity_poly.pdbx_strand_id
1 'polypeptide(L)'
;MTNRLLKIFCCSAIIMSVILSGCQVQPQPANVANFTGLKVSAADCSYGGEIKSVQATDPNTVVFTLCKPDAAFLAKISHPIFAVQDREILDKAGGHSNVLSETIIGEGAFRLQSYTPGKEAVLASSTSYWGLPPKPQTITFRWVDDPITRYHEFQNNNGDVLIDPPSGMIMIIRDIPGLNEISTIGLNTIFLGINNNLKPLDDVKVRQALAQLVNRQYIAFNYLVQGSETANQLVPSRVSPGYSPSIPWYNTDAEAARALLQEAGFDFNQPLTLAYPEGGVPGMDTPSVVAQELKAELASIGITLELKRLSEADLHSAIASGSEMLYLSWLNADYPDGLAFFEKAFIHGADTVGGYYPELVAAVRELQMVTSTGQRQVVFDKVNLMVRDLVPFIPLGHSLESVFVRNTVSNLATNGIFQNFAAASVKSGEMLVYLGTEPKSFWPADETGDSTFTITRLLYDTLAAPSIDGKSFDPLLAESWESNQDMTTWTFHLRYNVRFSNAARFDANDVVASFTAIWDRSDPNHKGRIGEFAVFKDLFGQFLN
;
A
#
# COMPACT_ATOMS: atom_id res chain seq x y z
N MET A 1 45.81 56.67 29.21
CA MET A 1 47.21 57.10 29.07
C MET A 1 47.82 56.30 27.91
N THR A 2 47.74 56.85 26.70
CA THR A 2 48.91 57.35 25.90
C THR A 2 49.82 56.21 25.43
N ASN A 3 49.67 55.63 24.23
CA ASN A 3 49.75 56.16 22.85
C ASN A 3 51.18 56.50 22.39
N ARG A 4 51.67 55.76 21.39
CA ARG A 4 52.62 56.14 20.29
C ARG A 4 52.65 54.95 19.29
N LEU A 5 52.00 54.94 18.11
CA LEU A 5 52.23 55.71 16.84
C LEU A 5 53.70 55.60 16.36
N LEU A 6 54.07 55.31 15.10
CA LEU A 6 53.39 55.24 13.79
C LEU A 6 54.45 54.83 12.71
N LYS A 7 54.03 54.21 11.60
CA LYS A 7 54.45 54.39 10.16
C LYS A 7 54.49 53.04 9.42
N ILE A 8 53.48 52.69 8.62
CA ILE A 8 53.23 53.03 7.20
C ILE A 8 54.34 52.51 6.27
N PHE A 9 54.05 51.50 5.44
CA PHE A 9 54.06 51.62 3.97
C PHE A 9 53.29 50.47 3.31
N CYS A 10 52.38 50.87 2.42
CA CYS A 10 51.56 50.04 1.55
C CYS A 10 52.40 49.64 0.34
N CYS A 11 52.47 48.36 -0.02
CA CYS A 11 52.93 47.95 -1.34
C CYS A 11 52.16 46.69 -1.78
N SER A 12 51.32 46.90 -2.78
CA SER A 12 50.52 45.93 -3.50
C SER A 12 51.39 44.81 -4.10
N ALA A 13 51.07 43.56 -3.81
CA ALA A 13 51.52 42.41 -4.57
C ALA A 13 50.32 41.83 -5.32
N ILE A 14 50.26 42.17 -6.60
CA ILE A 14 49.36 41.61 -7.61
C ILE A 14 49.77 40.15 -7.79
N ILE A 15 48.97 39.21 -7.31
CA ILE A 15 49.07 37.80 -7.71
C ILE A 15 48.14 37.64 -8.92
N MET A 16 48.78 37.60 -10.08
CA MET A 16 48.18 37.37 -11.39
C MET A 16 47.79 35.89 -11.48
N SER A 17 46.49 35.60 -11.32
CA SER A 17 45.93 34.28 -11.60
C SER A 17 46.00 34.03 -13.10
N VAL A 18 46.85 33.10 -13.53
CA VAL A 18 46.85 32.58 -14.89
C VAL A 18 45.55 31.80 -15.10
N ILE A 19 44.64 32.38 -15.88
CA ILE A 19 43.44 31.70 -16.37
C ILE A 19 43.92 30.66 -17.39
N LEU A 20 44.03 29.42 -16.96
CA LEU A 20 44.04 28.28 -17.89
C LEU A 20 42.64 28.18 -18.49
N SER A 21 42.50 28.67 -19.72
CA SER A 21 41.36 28.41 -20.59
C SER A 21 41.35 26.92 -20.97
N GLY A 22 41.00 26.05 -20.02
CA GLY A 22 40.50 24.72 -20.29
C GLY A 22 39.01 24.85 -20.58
N CYS A 23 38.56 24.35 -21.73
CA CYS A 23 37.15 24.30 -22.11
C CYS A 23 36.32 23.62 -21.01
N GLN A 24 35.72 24.42 -20.13
CA GLN A 24 34.55 24.00 -19.37
C GLN A 24 33.39 23.98 -20.37
N VAL A 25 33.09 22.79 -20.88
CA VAL A 25 31.79 22.53 -21.48
C VAL A 25 30.79 22.67 -20.34
N GLN A 26 30.21 23.87 -20.18
CA GLN A 26 28.95 23.98 -19.46
C GLN A 26 27.96 23.04 -20.18
N PRO A 27 27.24 22.16 -19.48
CA PRO A 27 26.19 21.39 -20.12
C PRO A 27 25.19 22.40 -20.66
N GLN A 28 25.14 22.55 -21.98
CA GLN A 28 24.03 23.24 -22.60
C GLN A 28 22.75 22.51 -22.18
N PRO A 29 21.72 23.22 -21.71
CA PRO A 29 20.39 22.61 -21.64
C PRO A 29 20.11 22.05 -23.03
N ALA A 30 19.70 20.78 -23.09
CA ALA A 30 19.30 20.16 -24.35
C ALA A 30 18.33 21.11 -25.05
N ASN A 31 18.47 21.23 -26.36
CA ASN A 31 17.70 22.13 -27.19
C ASN A 31 16.19 21.92 -26.92
N VAL A 32 15.59 22.78 -26.08
CA VAL A 32 14.15 22.79 -25.72
C VAL A 32 13.29 22.96 -26.98
N ALA A 33 13.90 23.34 -28.11
CA ALA A 33 13.25 23.65 -29.37
C ALA A 33 12.52 22.50 -30.07
N ASN A 34 12.72 21.22 -29.69
CA ASN A 34 12.13 20.06 -30.40
C ASN A 34 11.41 19.02 -29.51
N PHE A 35 11.14 19.30 -28.24
CA PHE A 35 10.34 18.37 -27.42
C PHE A 35 8.86 18.44 -27.83
N THR A 36 8.29 17.29 -28.20
CA THR A 36 6.84 17.15 -28.39
C THR A 36 6.28 16.36 -27.22
N GLY A 37 5.65 17.08 -26.29
CA GLY A 37 5.04 16.49 -25.10
C GLY A 37 3.78 15.69 -25.44
N LEU A 38 3.70 14.47 -24.91
CA LEU A 38 2.51 13.65 -24.97
C LEU A 38 1.45 14.19 -24.00
N LYS A 39 0.19 13.97 -24.37
CA LYS A 39 -0.97 14.28 -23.53
C LYS A 39 -2.07 13.27 -23.78
N VAL A 40 -2.57 12.68 -22.70
CA VAL A 40 -3.83 11.93 -22.68
C VAL A 40 -4.84 12.73 -21.86
N SER A 41 -6.10 12.76 -22.29
CA SER A 41 -7.15 13.55 -21.61
C SER A 41 -8.54 12.98 -21.83
N ALA A 42 -9.35 13.03 -20.78
CA ALA A 42 -10.80 12.88 -20.89
C ALA A 42 -11.41 14.10 -21.58
N ALA A 43 -12.45 13.86 -22.38
CA ALA A 43 -13.22 14.93 -23.02
C ALA A 43 -13.86 15.85 -21.96
N ASP A 44 -14.42 15.24 -20.91
CA ASP A 44 -14.93 15.89 -19.72
C ASP A 44 -14.92 14.91 -18.54
N CYS A 45 -15.39 15.34 -17.38
CA CYS A 45 -15.38 14.57 -16.14
C CYS A 45 -16.60 13.66 -15.93
N SER A 46 -17.46 13.51 -16.93
CA SER A 46 -18.67 12.68 -16.84
C SER A 46 -18.40 11.18 -17.05
N TYR A 47 -17.18 10.81 -17.48
CA TYR A 47 -16.81 9.41 -17.75
C TYR A 47 -16.69 8.54 -16.47
N GLY A 48 -16.76 9.16 -15.28
CA GLY A 48 -16.85 8.46 -14.00
C GLY A 48 -15.50 8.08 -13.37
N GLY A 49 -14.38 8.48 -13.97
CA GLY A 49 -13.05 8.40 -13.34
C GLY A 49 -12.56 9.74 -12.80
N GLU A 50 -11.43 9.70 -12.10
CA GLU A 50 -10.89 10.83 -11.35
C GLU A 50 -9.85 11.66 -12.12
N ILE A 51 -9.09 11.06 -13.03
CA ILE A 51 -8.03 11.74 -13.79
C ILE A 51 -8.66 12.47 -14.99
N LYS A 52 -8.44 13.77 -15.13
CA LYS A 52 -8.86 14.53 -16.31
C LYS A 52 -7.80 14.50 -17.41
N SER A 53 -6.53 14.64 -17.06
CA SER A 53 -5.43 14.57 -18.03
C SER A 53 -4.09 14.30 -17.39
N VAL A 54 -3.20 13.68 -18.16
CA VAL A 54 -1.77 13.56 -17.86
C VAL A 54 -1.02 14.18 -19.05
N GLN A 55 -0.15 15.15 -18.78
CA GLN A 55 0.52 15.94 -19.82
C GLN A 55 1.99 16.14 -19.51
N ALA A 56 2.86 15.81 -20.48
CA ALA A 56 4.24 16.26 -20.49
C ALA A 56 4.27 17.69 -21.05
N THR A 57 4.69 18.65 -20.23
CA THR A 57 4.77 20.07 -20.64
C THR A 57 6.16 20.44 -21.15
N ASP A 58 7.18 19.76 -20.65
CA ASP A 58 8.56 19.77 -21.12
C ASP A 58 9.21 18.39 -20.76
N PRO A 59 10.46 18.09 -21.17
CA PRO A 59 11.09 16.78 -20.90
C PRO A 59 11.15 16.38 -19.42
N ASN A 60 11.07 17.34 -18.50
CA ASN A 60 11.24 17.15 -17.07
C ASN A 60 10.02 17.60 -16.26
N THR A 61 8.87 17.88 -16.89
CA THR A 61 7.67 18.32 -16.17
C THR A 61 6.43 17.59 -16.65
N VAL A 62 5.79 16.87 -15.73
CA VAL A 62 4.49 16.22 -15.95
C VAL A 62 3.43 16.90 -15.10
N VAL A 63 2.31 17.22 -15.72
CA VAL A 63 1.15 17.83 -15.06
C VAL A 63 -0.03 16.87 -15.11
N PHE A 64 -0.54 16.52 -13.93
CA PHE A 64 -1.80 15.81 -13.74
C PHE A 64 -2.90 16.82 -13.47
N THR A 65 -4.04 16.66 -14.13
CA THR A 65 -5.28 17.39 -13.79
C THR A 65 -6.33 16.38 -13.40
N LEU A 66 -7.04 16.65 -12.31
CA LEU A 66 -8.09 15.80 -11.76
C LEU A 66 -9.47 16.40 -11.99
N CYS A 67 -10.48 15.55 -12.03
CA CYS A 67 -11.88 15.93 -12.18
C CYS A 67 -12.51 16.47 -10.91
N LYS A 68 -11.91 16.16 -9.75
CA LYS A 68 -12.27 16.63 -8.42
C LYS A 68 -10.99 16.75 -7.58
N PRO A 69 -10.99 17.54 -6.50
CA PRO A 69 -9.91 17.53 -5.52
C PRO A 69 -9.63 16.11 -5.00
N ASP A 70 -8.34 15.75 -4.88
CA ASP A 70 -7.92 14.53 -4.18
C ASP A 70 -6.67 14.79 -3.32
N ALA A 71 -6.86 14.84 -2.00
CA ALA A 71 -5.79 15.00 -1.04
C ALA A 71 -4.88 13.76 -0.91
N ALA A 72 -5.33 12.59 -1.35
CA ALA A 72 -4.57 11.35 -1.34
C ALA A 72 -3.86 11.06 -2.68
N PHE A 73 -3.96 11.95 -3.67
CA PHE A 73 -3.46 11.71 -5.03
C PHE A 73 -2.00 11.25 -5.06
N LEU A 74 -1.12 11.93 -4.31
CA LEU A 74 0.29 11.56 -4.19
C LEU A 74 0.47 10.14 -3.65
N ALA A 75 -0.32 9.75 -2.65
CA ALA A 75 -0.28 8.42 -2.06
C ALA A 75 -0.70 7.35 -3.08
N LYS A 76 -1.75 7.62 -3.86
CA LYS A 76 -2.25 6.72 -4.90
C LYS A 76 -1.24 6.51 -6.04
N ILE A 77 -0.67 7.60 -6.59
CA ILE A 77 0.30 7.46 -7.69
C ILE A 77 1.66 6.90 -7.26
N SER A 78 1.93 6.84 -5.95
CA SER A 78 3.10 6.17 -5.39
C SER A 78 2.95 4.65 -5.34
N HIS A 79 1.81 4.11 -5.78
CA HIS A 79 1.59 2.68 -5.89
C HIS A 79 2.44 2.07 -7.02
N PRO A 80 3.03 0.86 -6.86
CA PRO A 80 3.93 0.24 -7.84
C PRO A 80 3.37 0.02 -9.23
N ILE A 81 2.04 -0.05 -9.37
CA ILE A 81 1.41 -0.20 -10.68
C ILE A 81 1.76 0.99 -11.60
N PHE A 82 2.13 2.13 -11.03
CA PHE A 82 2.55 3.34 -11.74
C PHE A 82 4.05 3.43 -11.97
N ALA A 83 4.79 2.33 -11.79
CA ALA A 83 6.20 2.29 -12.11
C ALA A 83 6.42 2.60 -13.59
N VAL A 84 7.32 3.54 -13.87
CA VAL A 84 7.45 4.09 -15.22
C VAL A 84 8.19 3.12 -16.13
N GLN A 85 7.71 2.98 -17.37
CA GLN A 85 8.31 2.13 -18.40
C GLN A 85 8.99 2.98 -19.47
N ASP A 86 10.05 2.46 -20.08
CA ASP A 86 10.58 2.98 -21.34
C ASP A 86 9.48 2.87 -22.40
N ARG A 87 9.03 4.01 -22.93
CA ARG A 87 7.91 4.05 -23.89
C ARG A 87 8.18 3.21 -25.13
N GLU A 88 9.39 3.21 -25.67
CA GLU A 88 9.68 2.42 -26.86
C GLU A 88 9.64 0.92 -26.58
N ILE A 89 10.04 0.50 -25.38
CA ILE A 89 9.97 -0.90 -24.96
C ILE A 89 8.51 -1.30 -24.73
N LEU A 90 7.71 -0.43 -24.11
CA LEU A 90 6.27 -0.61 -23.94
C LEU A 90 5.57 -0.78 -25.29
N ASP A 91 5.86 0.11 -26.25
CA ASP A 91 5.32 0.06 -27.62
C ASP A 91 5.76 -1.20 -28.38
N LYS A 92 7.04 -1.60 -28.27
CA LYS A 92 7.56 -2.83 -28.90
C LYS A 92 6.91 -4.09 -28.32
N ALA A 93 6.59 -4.08 -27.03
CA ALA A 93 5.90 -5.19 -26.38
C ALA A 93 4.39 -5.20 -26.67
N GLY A 94 3.83 -4.11 -27.22
CA GLY A 94 2.39 -3.95 -27.41
C GLY A 94 1.62 -4.03 -26.09
N GLY A 95 2.24 -3.61 -24.99
CA GLY A 95 1.66 -3.67 -23.64
C GLY A 95 1.43 -5.07 -23.08
N HIS A 96 2.01 -6.12 -23.65
CA HIS A 96 1.83 -7.48 -23.13
C HIS A 96 2.80 -7.78 -21.97
N SER A 97 2.24 -8.06 -20.78
CA SER A 97 3.03 -8.33 -19.56
C SER A 97 4.05 -9.45 -19.72
N ASN A 98 3.72 -10.52 -20.43
CA ASN A 98 4.64 -11.64 -20.66
C ASN A 98 5.86 -11.21 -21.50
N VAL A 99 5.66 -10.34 -22.51
CA VAL A 99 6.74 -9.82 -23.36
C VAL A 99 7.63 -8.85 -22.58
N LEU A 100 7.03 -7.94 -21.80
CA LEU A 100 7.78 -7.04 -20.91
C LEU A 100 8.57 -7.80 -19.82
N SER A 101 8.10 -8.99 -19.44
CA SER A 101 8.77 -9.85 -18.47
C SER A 101 9.94 -10.65 -19.05
N GLU A 102 10.04 -10.79 -20.38
CA GLU A 102 11.16 -11.48 -21.04
C GLU A 102 12.44 -10.63 -21.07
N THR A 103 12.30 -9.31 -21.22
CA THR A 103 13.43 -8.37 -21.23
C THR A 103 13.07 -7.12 -20.45
N ILE A 104 13.44 -7.13 -19.17
CA ILE A 104 13.16 -6.07 -18.21
C ILE A 104 14.10 -4.90 -18.45
N ILE A 105 13.52 -3.77 -18.86
CA ILE A 105 14.22 -2.51 -19.11
C ILE A 105 13.67 -1.46 -18.15
N GLY A 106 14.36 -1.29 -17.02
CA GLY A 106 14.00 -0.33 -15.99
C GLY A 106 15.20 0.51 -15.56
N GLU A 107 14.91 1.48 -14.71
CA GLU A 107 15.81 2.50 -14.19
C GLU A 107 16.09 2.35 -12.68
N GLY A 108 15.58 1.27 -12.07
CA GLY A 108 15.70 0.98 -10.65
C GLY A 108 17.09 0.56 -10.18
N ALA A 109 17.21 0.35 -8.87
CA ALA A 109 18.48 0.04 -8.20
C ALA A 109 19.06 -1.31 -8.62
N PHE A 110 18.23 -2.22 -9.12
CA PHE A 110 18.62 -3.53 -9.58
C PHE A 110 18.09 -3.81 -10.99
N ARG A 111 18.68 -4.81 -11.63
CA ARG A 111 18.22 -5.40 -12.89
C ARG A 111 18.02 -6.89 -12.70
N LEU A 112 17.08 -7.49 -13.43
CA LEU A 112 16.95 -8.94 -13.46
C LEU A 112 18.21 -9.55 -14.09
N GLN A 113 18.84 -10.47 -13.36
CA GLN A 113 19.99 -11.25 -13.84
C GLN A 113 19.54 -12.60 -14.36
N SER A 114 18.66 -13.29 -13.64
CA SER A 114 18.04 -14.54 -14.09
C SER A 114 16.70 -14.78 -13.40
N TYR A 115 15.82 -15.50 -14.08
CA TYR A 115 14.52 -15.94 -13.57
C TYR A 115 14.37 -17.43 -13.84
N THR A 116 14.09 -18.20 -12.80
CA THR A 116 13.80 -19.63 -12.87
C THR A 116 12.34 -19.84 -12.45
N PRO A 117 11.42 -20.06 -13.41
CA PRO A 117 10.01 -20.25 -13.12
C PRO A 117 9.77 -21.32 -12.05
N GLY A 118 8.85 -21.06 -11.12
CA GLY A 118 8.54 -21.96 -10.01
C GLY A 118 9.61 -22.05 -8.92
N LYS A 119 10.69 -21.25 -8.98
CA LYS A 119 11.77 -21.31 -7.99
C LYS A 119 12.28 -19.95 -7.47
N GLU A 120 12.93 -19.16 -8.32
CA GLU A 120 13.63 -17.95 -7.86
C GLU A 120 13.91 -16.91 -8.96
N ALA A 121 14.08 -15.66 -8.54
CA ALA A 121 14.60 -14.57 -9.37
C ALA A 121 15.88 -14.02 -8.72
N VAL A 122 16.93 -13.85 -9.53
CA VAL A 122 18.20 -13.25 -9.11
C VAL A 122 18.27 -11.86 -9.69
N LEU A 123 18.40 -10.87 -8.84
CA LEU A 123 18.63 -9.48 -9.20
C LEU A 123 20.09 -9.12 -9.00
N ALA A 124 20.67 -8.39 -9.94
CA ALA A 124 22.00 -7.80 -9.83
C ALA A 124 21.91 -6.29 -9.69
N SER A 125 22.81 -5.69 -8.91
CA SER A 125 22.92 -4.23 -8.78
C SER A 125 23.02 -3.57 -10.16
N SER A 126 22.28 -2.46 -10.32
CA SER A 126 22.30 -1.66 -11.53
C SER A 126 23.48 -0.69 -11.48
N THR A 127 24.30 -0.69 -12.53
CA THR A 127 25.42 0.26 -12.68
C THR A 127 24.98 1.61 -13.24
N SER A 128 23.73 1.71 -13.69
CA SER A 128 23.12 2.93 -14.23
C SER A 128 22.08 3.55 -13.30
N TYR A 129 21.95 3.05 -12.06
CA TYR A 129 21.01 3.61 -11.10
C TYR A 129 21.33 5.08 -10.81
N TRP A 130 20.30 5.92 -10.87
CA TRP A 130 20.42 7.36 -10.70
C TRP A 130 20.62 7.75 -9.22
N GLY A 131 20.17 6.90 -8.30
CA GLY A 131 20.24 7.11 -6.86
C GLY A 131 21.55 6.64 -6.23
N LEU A 132 21.53 6.43 -4.91
CA LEU A 132 22.66 5.81 -4.22
C LEU A 132 22.80 4.36 -4.69
N PRO A 133 24.02 3.91 -5.08
CA PRO A 133 24.23 2.53 -5.46
C PRO A 133 23.74 1.58 -4.38
N PRO A 134 23.00 0.50 -4.74
CA PRO A 134 22.54 -0.46 -3.77
C PRO A 134 23.73 -1.10 -3.05
N LYS A 135 23.58 -1.37 -1.76
CA LYS A 135 24.63 -2.04 -0.97
C LYS A 135 24.76 -3.53 -1.30
N PRO A 136 23.67 -4.30 -1.49
CA PRO A 136 23.78 -5.66 -2.02
C PRO A 136 24.19 -5.62 -3.50
N GLN A 137 25.16 -6.46 -3.86
CA GLN A 137 25.55 -6.71 -5.25
C GLN A 137 24.53 -7.59 -5.96
N THR A 138 23.98 -8.57 -5.24
CA THR A 138 22.91 -9.46 -5.72
C THR A 138 21.84 -9.67 -4.65
N ILE A 139 20.61 -9.88 -5.10
CA ILE A 139 19.50 -10.34 -4.27
C ILE A 139 18.82 -11.51 -4.98
N THR A 140 18.77 -12.66 -4.33
CA THR A 140 18.00 -13.82 -4.79
C THR A 140 16.70 -13.87 -4.01
N PHE A 141 15.59 -13.74 -4.72
CA PHE A 141 14.25 -13.94 -4.18
C PHE A 141 13.81 -15.37 -4.49
N ARG A 142 13.56 -16.17 -3.46
CA ARG A 142 13.08 -17.55 -3.54
C ARG A 142 11.65 -17.62 -3.00
N TRP A 143 10.72 -18.08 -3.83
CA TRP A 143 9.33 -18.24 -3.43
C TRP A 143 9.04 -19.67 -3.00
N VAL A 144 8.31 -19.80 -1.89
CA VAL A 144 7.86 -21.05 -1.32
C VAL A 144 6.48 -20.79 -0.72
N ASP A 145 5.41 -21.27 -1.35
CA ASP A 145 4.03 -20.88 -0.98
C ASP A 145 3.69 -21.27 0.46
N ASP A 146 3.97 -22.52 0.85
CA ASP A 146 3.69 -23.03 2.19
C ASP A 146 4.61 -22.36 3.24
N PRO A 147 4.06 -21.65 4.23
CA PRO A 147 4.85 -20.86 5.17
C PRO A 147 5.76 -21.69 6.08
N ILE A 148 5.35 -22.91 6.43
CA ILE A 148 6.16 -23.82 7.26
C ILE A 148 7.36 -24.33 6.45
N THR A 149 7.12 -24.77 5.22
CA THR A 149 8.18 -25.18 4.28
C THR A 149 9.12 -24.02 3.99
N ARG A 150 8.60 -22.82 3.77
CA ARG A 150 9.39 -21.59 3.56
C ARG A 150 10.35 -21.33 4.72
N TYR A 151 9.85 -21.41 5.96
CA TYR A 151 10.70 -21.27 7.15
C TYR A 151 11.78 -22.35 7.22
N HIS A 152 11.44 -23.62 6.99
CA HIS A 152 12.41 -24.71 7.00
C HIS A 152 13.49 -24.55 5.92
N GLU A 153 13.12 -24.13 4.72
CA GLU A 153 14.11 -23.83 3.67
C GLU A 153 14.99 -22.63 4.02
N PHE A 154 14.41 -21.55 4.56
CA PHE A 154 15.15 -20.40 5.06
C PHE A 154 16.21 -20.83 6.09
N GLN A 155 15.85 -21.71 7.02
CA GLN A 155 16.80 -22.25 8.00
C GLN A 155 17.88 -23.13 7.34
N ASN A 156 17.49 -24.11 6.54
CA ASN A 156 18.39 -25.11 5.97
C ASN A 156 19.39 -24.53 4.96
N ASN A 157 19.02 -23.44 4.29
CA ASN A 157 19.85 -22.79 3.27
C ASN A 157 20.56 -21.53 3.78
N ASN A 158 20.55 -21.28 5.09
CA ASN A 158 21.12 -20.07 5.69
C ASN A 158 20.57 -18.77 5.05
N GLY A 159 19.26 -18.71 4.78
CA GLY A 159 18.61 -17.53 4.23
C GLY A 159 18.86 -16.27 5.08
N ASP A 160 18.88 -15.11 4.44
CA ASP A 160 19.18 -13.83 5.09
C ASP A 160 17.92 -13.13 5.56
N VAL A 161 16.84 -13.18 4.77
CA VAL A 161 15.57 -12.53 5.05
C VAL A 161 14.42 -13.51 4.83
N LEU A 162 13.49 -13.56 5.77
CA LEU A 162 12.23 -14.30 5.70
C LEU A 162 11.07 -13.30 5.78
N ILE A 163 10.35 -13.16 4.66
CA ILE A 163 9.10 -12.40 4.55
C ILE A 163 7.93 -13.36 4.78
N ASP A 164 6.86 -12.85 5.39
CA ASP A 164 5.65 -13.59 5.75
C ASP A 164 5.98 -14.88 6.50
N PRO A 165 6.59 -14.82 7.70
CA PRO A 165 6.87 -16.02 8.47
C PRO A 165 5.56 -16.76 8.82
N PRO A 166 5.59 -18.09 9.02
CA PRO A 166 4.44 -18.81 9.55
C PRO A 166 3.97 -18.19 10.87
N SER A 167 2.75 -17.67 10.87
CA SER A 167 2.17 -16.84 11.93
C SER A 167 2.16 -17.55 13.28
N GLY A 168 1.73 -18.82 13.32
CA GLY A 168 1.78 -19.67 14.51
C GLY A 168 3.19 -20.00 15.03
N MET A 169 4.25 -19.70 14.27
CA MET A 169 5.64 -19.90 14.70
C MET A 169 6.36 -18.61 15.09
N ILE A 170 5.77 -17.42 14.90
CA ILE A 170 6.45 -16.12 15.13
C ILE A 170 7.11 -16.07 16.52
N MET A 171 6.42 -16.51 17.58
CA MET A 171 6.99 -16.54 18.93
C MET A 171 8.22 -17.45 19.05
N ILE A 172 8.18 -18.60 18.39
CA ILE A 172 9.29 -19.56 18.39
C ILE A 172 10.48 -18.97 17.62
N ILE A 173 10.21 -18.29 16.49
CA ILE A 173 11.24 -17.70 15.64
C ILE A 173 11.94 -16.53 16.35
N ARG A 174 11.22 -15.73 17.15
CA ARG A 174 11.79 -14.66 18.01
C ARG A 174 12.90 -15.16 18.93
N ASP A 175 12.78 -16.39 19.43
CA ASP A 175 13.74 -16.97 20.37
C ASP A 175 14.94 -17.64 19.68
N ILE A 176 14.99 -17.67 18.34
CA ILE A 176 16.10 -18.30 17.59
C ILE A 176 17.35 -17.39 17.62
N PRO A 177 18.48 -17.87 18.16
CA PRO A 177 19.70 -17.09 18.19
C PRO A 177 20.19 -16.68 16.80
N GLY A 178 20.52 -15.40 16.64
CA GLY A 178 21.05 -14.87 15.39
C GLY A 178 20.00 -14.44 14.36
N LEU A 179 18.72 -14.51 14.70
CA LEU A 179 17.64 -13.84 13.98
C LEU A 179 17.17 -12.61 14.76
N ASN A 180 16.80 -11.56 14.03
CA ASN A 180 16.11 -10.39 14.54
C ASN A 180 14.78 -10.24 13.81
N GLU A 181 13.76 -9.78 14.51
CA GLU A 181 12.50 -9.38 13.88
C GLU A 181 12.54 -7.89 13.56
N ILE A 182 12.11 -7.55 12.36
CA ILE A 182 11.71 -6.20 11.99
C ILE A 182 10.21 -6.26 11.80
N SER A 183 9.46 -5.51 12.60
CA SER A 183 8.01 -5.53 12.54
C SER A 183 7.38 -4.16 12.65
N THR A 184 6.15 -4.07 12.14
CA THR A 184 5.33 -2.88 12.21
C THR A 184 3.86 -3.26 12.15
N ILE A 185 2.99 -2.45 12.75
CA ILE A 185 1.55 -2.65 12.55
C ILE A 185 1.23 -2.44 11.06
N GLY A 186 0.58 -3.42 10.46
CA GLY A 186 0.21 -3.42 9.05
C GLY A 186 -0.87 -2.39 8.74
N LEU A 187 -0.99 -2.03 7.46
CA LEU A 187 -2.10 -1.21 6.97
C LEU A 187 -3.32 -2.10 6.67
N ASN A 188 -3.71 -2.87 7.68
CA ASN A 188 -4.77 -3.86 7.58
C ASN A 188 -5.72 -3.76 8.78
N THR A 189 -6.92 -4.32 8.61
CA THR A 189 -7.90 -4.50 9.68
C THR A 189 -8.61 -5.82 9.50
N ILE A 190 -8.60 -6.64 10.54
CA ILE A 190 -9.39 -7.86 10.65
C ILE A 190 -10.68 -7.51 11.40
N PHE A 191 -11.82 -7.93 10.87
CA PHE A 191 -13.12 -7.52 11.40
C PHE A 191 -14.18 -8.61 11.30
N LEU A 192 -15.20 -8.48 12.16
CA LEU A 192 -16.46 -9.18 12.03
C LEU A 192 -17.43 -8.27 11.26
N GLY A 193 -17.68 -8.61 10.00
CA GLY A 193 -18.59 -7.87 9.13
C GLY A 193 -20.05 -8.13 9.50
N ILE A 194 -20.91 -7.12 9.30
CA ILE A 194 -22.32 -7.19 9.62
C ILE A 194 -23.13 -6.67 8.42
N ASN A 195 -24.03 -7.49 7.90
CA ASN A 195 -24.91 -7.10 6.82
C ASN A 195 -26.23 -6.53 7.36
N ASN A 196 -26.35 -5.20 7.37
CA ASN A 196 -27.56 -4.50 7.83
C ASN A 196 -28.75 -4.53 6.84
N ASN A 197 -28.66 -5.22 5.70
CA ASN A 197 -29.84 -5.51 4.87
C ASN A 197 -30.66 -6.70 5.40
N LEU A 198 -30.06 -7.52 6.28
CA LEU A 198 -30.67 -8.75 6.78
C LEU A 198 -31.19 -8.57 8.19
N LYS A 199 -32.46 -8.91 8.43
CA LYS A 199 -33.02 -8.90 9.78
C LYS A 199 -32.39 -9.98 10.67
N PRO A 200 -32.11 -9.70 11.95
CA PRO A 200 -32.42 -8.48 12.70
C PRO A 200 -31.28 -7.44 12.72
N LEU A 201 -30.28 -7.59 11.84
CA LEU A 201 -29.10 -6.72 11.79
C LEU A 201 -29.38 -5.37 11.12
N ASP A 202 -30.58 -5.17 10.56
CA ASP A 202 -31.08 -3.87 10.09
C ASP A 202 -31.23 -2.87 11.24
N ASP A 203 -31.53 -3.33 12.46
CA ASP A 203 -31.58 -2.49 13.65
C ASP A 203 -30.17 -2.19 14.20
N VAL A 204 -29.83 -0.90 14.26
CA VAL A 204 -28.55 -0.43 14.80
C VAL A 204 -28.34 -0.83 16.26
N LYS A 205 -29.40 -0.93 17.08
CA LYS A 205 -29.29 -1.37 18.48
C LYS A 205 -28.84 -2.81 18.59
N VAL A 206 -29.28 -3.68 17.68
CA VAL A 206 -28.81 -5.08 17.62
C VAL A 206 -27.32 -5.11 17.30
N ARG A 207 -26.86 -4.32 16.33
CA ARG A 207 -25.43 -4.23 15.99
C ARG A 207 -24.58 -3.64 17.12
N GLN A 208 -25.06 -2.60 17.78
CA GLN A 208 -24.43 -2.01 18.96
C GLN A 208 -24.35 -3.00 20.14
N ALA A 209 -25.37 -3.84 20.32
CA ALA A 209 -25.34 -4.89 21.33
C ALA A 209 -24.27 -5.94 21.01
N LEU A 210 -24.17 -6.39 19.75
CA LEU A 210 -23.09 -7.28 19.33
C LEU A 210 -21.71 -6.63 19.54
N ALA A 211 -21.56 -5.34 19.25
CA ALA A 211 -20.31 -4.60 19.47
C ALA A 211 -19.91 -4.48 20.95
N GLN A 212 -20.88 -4.47 21.86
CA GLN A 212 -20.67 -4.52 23.31
C GLN A 212 -20.47 -5.95 23.83
N LEU A 213 -20.97 -6.98 23.13
CA LEU A 213 -20.78 -8.36 23.56
C LEU A 213 -19.39 -8.89 23.22
N VAL A 214 -18.88 -8.60 22.02
CA VAL A 214 -17.67 -9.25 21.51
C VAL A 214 -16.42 -8.85 22.30
N ASN A 215 -15.67 -9.83 22.83
CA ASN A 215 -14.43 -9.57 23.54
C ASN A 215 -13.22 -9.46 22.59
N ARG A 216 -13.14 -8.31 21.92
CA ARG A 216 -12.11 -8.04 20.90
C ARG A 216 -10.69 -8.05 21.48
N GLN A 217 -10.52 -7.62 22.73
CA GLN A 217 -9.21 -7.67 23.40
C GLN A 217 -8.75 -9.12 23.58
N TYR A 218 -9.64 -9.99 24.05
CA TYR A 218 -9.36 -11.41 24.18
C TYR A 218 -9.08 -12.06 22.82
N ILE A 219 -9.90 -11.76 21.80
CA ILE A 219 -9.70 -12.29 20.44
C ILE A 219 -8.36 -11.83 19.86
N ALA A 220 -8.06 -10.52 19.93
CA ALA A 220 -6.83 -9.95 19.42
C ALA A 220 -5.60 -10.54 20.11
N PHE A 221 -5.64 -10.68 21.44
CA PHE A 221 -4.52 -11.18 22.21
C PHE A 221 -4.22 -12.67 21.98
N ASN A 222 -5.26 -13.50 21.87
CA ASN A 222 -5.09 -14.97 21.80
C ASN A 222 -5.03 -15.54 20.39
N TYR A 223 -5.62 -14.87 19.39
CA TYR A 223 -5.82 -15.47 18.06
C TYR A 223 -5.23 -14.67 16.90
N LEU A 224 -4.80 -13.43 17.14
CA LEU A 224 -3.98 -12.71 16.16
C LEU A 224 -2.50 -12.96 16.40
N VAL A 225 -1.68 -12.65 15.40
CA VAL A 225 -0.22 -12.64 15.53
C VAL A 225 0.19 -11.86 16.78
N GLN A 226 1.03 -12.45 17.62
CA GLN A 226 1.43 -11.82 18.88
C GLN A 226 2.16 -10.49 18.62
N GLY A 227 1.64 -9.41 19.22
CA GLY A 227 2.10 -8.04 19.01
C GLY A 227 1.19 -7.22 18.10
N SER A 228 0.14 -7.84 17.54
CA SER A 228 -0.95 -7.14 16.86
C SER A 228 -1.69 -6.18 17.80
N GLU A 229 -2.32 -5.16 17.22
CA GLU A 229 -3.10 -4.16 17.95
C GLU A 229 -4.58 -4.60 18.05
N THR A 230 -5.21 -4.46 19.22
CA THR A 230 -6.68 -4.50 19.31
C THR A 230 -7.25 -3.24 18.66
N ALA A 231 -7.97 -3.41 17.55
CA ALA A 231 -8.42 -2.30 16.73
C ALA A 231 -9.54 -1.52 17.45
N ASN A 232 -9.42 -0.20 17.56
CA ASN A 232 -10.53 0.66 18.03
C ASN A 232 -11.33 1.26 16.88
N GLN A 233 -10.76 1.30 15.69
CA GLN A 233 -11.27 1.91 14.47
C GLN A 233 -10.86 1.04 13.28
N LEU A 234 -11.33 1.37 12.07
CA LEU A 234 -10.79 0.76 10.85
C LEU A 234 -9.33 1.14 10.59
N VAL A 235 -8.92 2.31 11.04
CA VAL A 235 -7.60 2.86 10.76
C VAL A 235 -6.64 2.49 11.89
N PRO A 236 -5.49 1.86 11.61
CA PRO A 236 -4.48 1.54 12.63
C PRO A 236 -3.92 2.77 13.33
N SER A 237 -3.51 2.61 14.59
CA SER A 237 -3.01 3.72 15.44
C SER A 237 -1.82 4.49 14.87
N ARG A 238 -1.04 3.87 13.98
CA ARG A 238 0.13 4.49 13.34
C ARG A 238 -0.21 5.43 12.16
N VAL A 239 -1.45 5.41 11.66
CA VAL A 239 -1.84 6.17 10.47
C VAL A 239 -2.37 7.54 10.88
N SER A 240 -1.72 8.59 10.38
CA SER A 240 -2.08 9.98 10.67
C SER A 240 -1.90 10.85 9.41
N PRO A 241 -2.90 11.65 8.99
CA PRO A 241 -4.25 11.75 9.58
C PRO A 241 -5.08 10.48 9.32
N GLY A 242 -5.99 10.14 10.24
CA GLY A 242 -6.83 8.94 10.12
C GLY A 242 -7.31 8.41 11.45
N TYR A 243 -6.39 7.87 12.26
CA TYR A 243 -6.72 7.34 13.58
C TYR A 243 -7.00 8.45 14.60
N SER A 244 -7.95 8.20 15.49
CA SER A 244 -8.39 9.14 16.53
C SER A 244 -8.24 8.53 17.94
N PRO A 245 -7.21 8.87 18.74
CA PRO A 245 -7.00 8.25 20.05
C PRO A 245 -8.11 8.53 21.08
N SER A 246 -8.93 9.57 20.84
CA SER A 246 -10.05 9.96 21.70
C SER A 246 -11.34 9.20 21.45
N ILE A 247 -11.40 8.33 20.43
CA ILE A 247 -12.60 7.56 20.06
C ILE A 247 -12.32 6.08 20.31
N PRO A 248 -12.49 5.59 21.55
CA PRO A 248 -12.37 4.17 21.85
C PRO A 248 -13.57 3.41 21.30
N TRP A 249 -13.39 2.13 21.02
CA TRP A 249 -14.52 1.26 20.73
C TRP A 249 -15.31 0.93 22.00
N TYR A 250 -16.45 0.25 21.86
CA TYR A 250 -17.22 -0.26 23.00
C TYR A 250 -16.37 -1.19 23.89
N ASN A 251 -16.59 -1.06 25.20
CA ASN A 251 -16.11 -2.03 26.18
C ASN A 251 -17.01 -3.27 26.16
N THR A 252 -16.43 -4.41 26.49
CA THR A 252 -17.17 -5.67 26.58
C THR A 252 -18.10 -5.65 27.80
N ASP A 253 -19.41 -5.77 27.57
CA ASP A 253 -20.47 -5.78 28.57
C ASP A 253 -21.66 -6.63 28.09
N ALA A 254 -21.71 -7.88 28.55
CA ALA A 254 -22.75 -8.83 28.17
C ALA A 254 -24.13 -8.47 28.76
N GLU A 255 -24.18 -7.81 29.92
CA GLU A 255 -25.44 -7.40 30.54
C GLU A 255 -26.06 -6.23 29.77
N ALA A 256 -25.24 -5.23 29.42
CA ALA A 256 -25.67 -4.11 28.60
C ALA A 256 -26.07 -4.55 27.19
N ALA A 257 -25.32 -5.47 26.56
CA ALA A 257 -25.67 -6.06 25.27
C ALA A 257 -27.05 -6.74 25.33
N ARG A 258 -27.29 -7.57 26.34
CA ARG A 258 -28.58 -8.26 26.51
C ARG A 258 -29.73 -7.28 26.74
N ALA A 259 -29.52 -6.24 27.54
CA ALA A 259 -30.54 -5.21 27.79
C ALA A 259 -30.89 -4.45 26.50
N LEU A 260 -29.88 -4.08 25.70
CA LEU A 260 -30.09 -3.37 24.44
C LEU A 260 -30.83 -4.23 23.40
N LEU A 261 -30.57 -5.54 23.35
CA LEU A 261 -31.33 -6.49 22.53
C LEU A 261 -32.80 -6.60 22.95
N GLN A 262 -33.07 -6.61 24.26
CA GLN A 262 -34.45 -6.60 24.77
C GLN A 262 -35.18 -5.30 24.40
N GLU A 263 -34.50 -4.16 24.49
CA GLU A 263 -35.05 -2.86 24.08
C GLU A 263 -35.34 -2.82 22.56
N ALA A 264 -34.49 -3.44 21.75
CA ALA A 264 -34.67 -3.57 20.31
C ALA A 264 -35.79 -4.58 19.92
N GLY A 265 -36.35 -5.32 20.89
CA GLY A 265 -37.33 -6.36 20.61
C GLY A 265 -36.74 -7.57 19.86
N PHE A 266 -35.46 -7.86 20.09
CA PHE A 266 -34.76 -8.99 19.47
C PHE A 266 -35.43 -10.33 19.83
N ASP A 267 -35.69 -11.17 18.82
CA ASP A 267 -36.15 -12.54 19.03
C ASP A 267 -34.96 -13.46 19.32
N PHE A 268 -34.78 -13.81 20.59
CA PHE A 268 -33.72 -14.73 21.03
C PHE A 268 -33.85 -16.15 20.48
N ASN A 269 -34.99 -16.51 19.86
CA ASN A 269 -35.16 -17.80 19.19
C ASN A 269 -34.68 -17.76 17.73
N GLN A 270 -34.45 -16.57 17.16
CA GLN A 270 -33.91 -16.43 15.82
C GLN A 270 -32.38 -16.66 15.84
N PRO A 271 -31.85 -17.69 15.15
CA PRO A 271 -30.41 -17.87 15.05
C PRO A 271 -29.78 -16.78 14.18
N LEU A 272 -28.55 -16.41 14.50
CA LEU A 272 -27.66 -15.66 13.61
C LEU A 272 -26.74 -16.65 12.89
N THR A 273 -26.25 -16.29 11.70
CA THR A 273 -25.23 -17.06 10.98
C THR A 273 -23.90 -16.32 10.93
N LEU A 274 -22.79 -17.06 11.02
CA LEU A 274 -21.43 -16.57 10.84
C LEU A 274 -20.71 -17.35 9.74
N ALA A 275 -20.39 -16.68 8.65
CA ALA A 275 -19.51 -17.20 7.61
C ALA A 275 -18.03 -16.94 7.92
N TYR A 276 -17.16 -17.89 7.66
CA TYR A 276 -15.71 -17.73 7.87
C TYR A 276 -14.91 -18.64 6.93
N PRO A 277 -13.67 -18.27 6.59
CA PRO A 277 -12.90 -19.02 5.62
C PRO A 277 -12.40 -20.36 6.16
N GLU A 278 -12.19 -21.31 5.26
CA GLU A 278 -11.58 -22.60 5.55
C GLU A 278 -10.10 -22.47 5.92
N GLY A 279 -9.40 -21.58 5.22
CA GLY A 279 -8.00 -21.19 5.47
C GLY A 279 -7.88 -20.10 6.53
N GLY A 280 -6.69 -19.51 6.65
CA GLY A 280 -6.45 -18.37 7.53
C GLY A 280 -7.05 -17.08 6.98
N VAL A 281 -7.15 -16.08 7.85
CA VAL A 281 -7.29 -14.67 7.47
C VAL A 281 -5.90 -14.04 7.67
N PRO A 282 -5.42 -13.11 6.82
CA PRO A 282 -4.13 -12.45 7.06
C PRO A 282 -4.03 -11.92 8.50
N GLY A 283 -3.05 -12.42 9.25
CA GLY A 283 -2.88 -12.10 10.67
C GLY A 283 -3.65 -12.98 11.68
N MET A 284 -4.44 -13.95 11.23
CA MET A 284 -5.25 -14.88 12.03
C MET A 284 -5.28 -16.29 11.40
N ASP A 285 -4.53 -17.24 11.97
CA ASP A 285 -4.40 -18.61 11.42
C ASP A 285 -5.62 -19.50 11.65
N THR A 286 -6.41 -19.19 12.68
CA THR A 286 -7.44 -20.10 13.20
C THR A 286 -8.82 -19.42 13.26
N PRO A 287 -9.38 -18.96 12.12
CA PRO A 287 -10.70 -18.34 12.11
C PRO A 287 -11.80 -19.28 12.61
N SER A 288 -11.61 -20.61 12.49
CA SER A 288 -12.50 -21.60 13.08
C SER A 288 -12.57 -21.53 14.60
N VAL A 289 -11.46 -21.23 15.29
CA VAL A 289 -11.42 -21.09 16.75
C VAL A 289 -12.08 -19.79 17.17
N VAL A 290 -11.81 -18.69 16.45
CA VAL A 290 -12.49 -17.40 16.67
C VAL A 290 -14.01 -17.52 16.45
N ALA A 291 -14.45 -18.27 15.45
CA ALA A 291 -15.87 -18.53 15.22
C ALA A 291 -16.52 -19.32 16.37
N GLN A 292 -15.82 -20.26 16.99
CA GLN A 292 -16.31 -20.96 18.19
C GLN A 292 -16.34 -20.05 19.42
N GLU A 293 -15.35 -19.17 19.58
CA GLU A 293 -15.32 -18.18 20.66
C GLU A 293 -16.53 -17.23 20.55
N LEU A 294 -16.74 -16.65 19.37
CA LEU A 294 -17.93 -15.82 19.09
C LEU A 294 -19.23 -16.58 19.36
N LYS A 295 -19.31 -17.86 18.97
CA LYS A 295 -20.47 -18.70 19.26
C LYS A 295 -20.69 -18.86 20.77
N ALA A 296 -19.64 -19.04 21.56
CA ALA A 296 -19.72 -19.16 23.01
C ALA A 296 -20.13 -17.82 23.67
N GLU A 297 -19.56 -16.70 23.21
CA GLU A 297 -19.94 -15.35 23.66
C GLU A 297 -21.42 -15.07 23.40
N LEU A 298 -21.93 -15.35 22.19
CA LEU A 298 -23.34 -15.18 21.84
C LEU A 298 -24.26 -16.11 22.64
N ALA A 299 -23.84 -17.37 22.85
CA ALA A 299 -24.60 -18.33 23.66
C ALA A 299 -24.72 -17.88 25.12
N SER A 300 -23.74 -17.15 25.66
CA SER A 300 -23.76 -16.66 27.05
C SER A 300 -24.94 -15.72 27.36
N ILE A 301 -25.47 -15.04 26.34
CA ILE A 301 -26.66 -14.19 26.46
C ILE A 301 -27.91 -14.80 25.80
N GLY A 302 -27.84 -16.07 25.39
CA GLY A 302 -28.95 -16.83 24.84
C GLY A 302 -29.18 -16.68 23.33
N ILE A 303 -28.18 -16.21 22.57
CA ILE A 303 -28.26 -16.15 21.10
C ILE A 303 -27.62 -17.40 20.52
N THR A 304 -28.33 -18.06 19.60
CA THR A 304 -27.77 -19.18 18.82
C THR A 304 -26.99 -18.64 17.63
N LEU A 305 -25.70 -19.00 17.52
CA LEU A 305 -24.87 -18.71 16.35
C LEU A 305 -24.58 -20.00 15.56
N GLU A 306 -25.02 -20.02 14.31
CA GLU A 306 -24.76 -21.08 13.35
C GLU A 306 -23.51 -20.75 12.53
N LEU A 307 -22.62 -21.73 12.37
CA LEU A 307 -21.30 -21.53 11.78
C LEU A 307 -21.27 -22.10 10.36
N LYS A 308 -20.86 -21.27 9.40
CA LYS A 308 -20.77 -21.61 7.98
C LYS A 308 -19.32 -21.47 7.50
N ARG A 309 -18.63 -22.60 7.41
CA ARG A 309 -17.26 -22.66 6.88
C ARG A 309 -17.30 -22.65 5.34
N LEU A 310 -16.53 -21.78 4.70
CA LEU A 310 -16.51 -21.60 3.25
C LEU A 310 -15.08 -21.55 2.69
N SER A 311 -14.89 -21.95 1.43
CA SER A 311 -13.66 -21.58 0.72
C SER A 311 -13.53 -20.05 0.64
N GLU A 312 -12.31 -19.52 0.48
CA GLU A 312 -12.10 -18.07 0.38
C GLU A 312 -12.86 -17.46 -0.80
N ALA A 313 -12.86 -18.13 -1.96
CA ALA A 313 -13.58 -17.69 -3.14
C ALA A 313 -15.11 -17.65 -2.91
N ASP A 314 -15.66 -18.68 -2.28
CA ASP A 314 -17.10 -18.74 -1.96
C ASP A 314 -17.48 -17.70 -0.91
N LEU A 315 -16.62 -17.46 0.08
CA LEU A 315 -16.83 -16.43 1.10
C LEU A 315 -16.88 -15.03 0.47
N HIS A 316 -15.90 -14.68 -0.37
CA HIS A 316 -15.90 -13.40 -1.07
C HIS A 316 -17.12 -13.23 -1.98
N SER A 317 -17.51 -14.27 -2.71
CA SER A 317 -18.72 -14.27 -3.54
C SER A 317 -19.99 -14.06 -2.71
N ALA A 318 -20.09 -14.76 -1.57
CA ALA A 318 -21.23 -14.67 -0.66
C ALA A 318 -21.35 -13.26 -0.03
N ILE A 319 -20.23 -12.70 0.44
CA ILE A 319 -20.17 -11.32 0.95
C ILE A 319 -20.58 -10.32 -0.14
N ALA A 320 -20.03 -10.44 -1.35
CA ALA A 320 -20.34 -9.55 -2.45
C ALA A 320 -21.82 -9.63 -2.89
N SER A 321 -22.45 -10.79 -2.75
CA SER A 321 -23.88 -10.97 -3.03
C SER A 321 -24.80 -10.49 -1.90
N GLY A 322 -24.25 -10.12 -0.75
CA GLY A 322 -25.02 -9.73 0.44
C GLY A 322 -25.79 -10.89 1.08
N SER A 323 -25.32 -12.14 0.96
CA SER A 323 -26.04 -13.32 1.45
C SER A 323 -25.74 -13.70 2.91
N GLU A 324 -24.64 -13.19 3.48
CA GLU A 324 -24.20 -13.54 4.84
C GLU A 324 -24.65 -12.51 5.87
N MET A 325 -25.08 -12.97 7.05
CA MET A 325 -25.45 -12.10 8.18
C MET A 325 -24.22 -11.51 8.85
N LEU A 326 -23.39 -12.39 9.40
CA LEU A 326 -22.09 -12.06 9.97
C LEU A 326 -21.00 -12.79 9.19
N TYR A 327 -19.83 -12.19 9.06
CA TYR A 327 -18.70 -12.84 8.39
C TYR A 327 -17.35 -12.39 8.96
N LEU A 328 -16.40 -13.31 9.08
CA LEU A 328 -15.00 -12.96 9.38
C LEU A 328 -14.28 -12.60 8.09
N SER A 329 -13.70 -11.40 8.03
CA SER A 329 -12.95 -10.92 6.87
C SER A 329 -11.86 -9.92 7.28
N TRP A 330 -11.14 -9.43 6.29
CA TRP A 330 -10.06 -8.47 6.44
C TRP A 330 -10.12 -7.41 5.35
N LEU A 331 -9.46 -6.29 5.62
CA LEU A 331 -9.26 -5.21 4.68
C LEU A 331 -7.80 -4.80 4.72
N ASN A 332 -7.17 -4.66 3.56
CA ASN A 332 -5.87 -4.02 3.40
C ASN A 332 -6.08 -2.67 2.69
N ALA A 333 -5.42 -1.63 3.20
CA ALA A 333 -5.36 -0.34 2.55
C ALA A 333 -4.34 -0.38 1.40
N ASP A 334 -4.77 0.04 0.21
CA ASP A 334 -3.96 -0.02 -1.01
C ASP A 334 -2.90 1.09 -1.08
N TYR A 335 -3.02 2.12 -0.23
CA TYR A 335 -2.08 3.24 -0.13
C TYR A 335 -2.02 3.79 1.32
N PRO A 336 -0.90 4.43 1.74
CA PRO A 336 -0.67 4.81 3.14
C PRO A 336 -1.37 6.12 3.54
N ASP A 337 -2.69 6.15 3.44
CA ASP A 337 -3.54 7.26 3.92
C ASP A 337 -4.79 6.68 4.59
N GLY A 338 -5.29 7.33 5.65
CA GLY A 338 -6.48 6.86 6.37
C GLY A 338 -7.72 6.73 5.49
N LEU A 339 -7.80 7.49 4.39
CA LEU A 339 -8.90 7.47 3.43
C LEU A 339 -9.05 6.10 2.76
N ALA A 340 -7.95 5.37 2.53
CA ALA A 340 -7.95 4.06 1.89
C ALA A 340 -8.83 3.04 2.61
N PHE A 341 -8.93 3.13 3.94
CA PHE A 341 -9.76 2.25 4.76
C PHE A 341 -11.26 2.50 4.58
N PHE A 342 -11.65 3.73 4.24
CA PHE A 342 -13.05 4.12 4.13
C PHE A 342 -13.55 4.12 2.68
N GLU A 343 -12.73 4.51 1.70
CA GLU A 343 -13.13 4.46 0.28
C GLU A 343 -13.45 3.03 -0.15
N LYS A 344 -12.57 2.09 0.18
CA LYS A 344 -12.77 0.68 -0.15
C LYS A 344 -14.04 0.12 0.49
N ALA A 345 -14.27 0.42 1.76
CA ALA A 345 -15.43 -0.08 2.51
C ALA A 345 -16.76 0.59 2.12
N PHE A 346 -16.78 1.91 1.88
CA PHE A 346 -18.03 2.69 1.79
C PHE A 346 -18.27 3.36 0.43
N ILE A 347 -17.25 3.52 -0.42
CA ILE A 347 -17.41 4.08 -1.76
C ILE A 347 -17.43 2.98 -2.82
N HIS A 348 -16.45 2.08 -2.81
CA HIS A 348 -16.31 1.01 -3.80
C HIS A 348 -17.01 -0.28 -3.38
N GLY A 349 -16.98 -0.60 -2.08
CA GLY A 349 -17.55 -1.82 -1.50
C GLY A 349 -18.83 -1.63 -0.71
N ALA A 350 -19.58 -0.54 -0.94
CA ALA A 350 -20.75 -0.18 -0.13
C ALA A 350 -21.76 -1.34 0.04
N ASP A 351 -21.94 -2.16 -1.00
CA ASP A 351 -22.88 -3.29 -0.99
C ASP A 351 -22.41 -4.47 -0.11
N THR A 352 -21.12 -4.53 0.27
CA THR A 352 -20.52 -5.63 1.04
C THR A 352 -20.79 -5.53 2.55
N VAL A 353 -21.06 -4.31 3.07
CA VAL A 353 -21.41 -4.04 4.48
C VAL A 353 -22.92 -3.77 4.67
N GLY A 354 -23.72 -4.18 3.67
CA GLY A 354 -25.17 -4.06 3.61
C GLY A 354 -25.69 -2.72 3.05
N GLY A 355 -26.85 -2.26 3.51
CA GLY A 355 -27.58 -1.09 3.05
C GLY A 355 -26.82 0.24 3.19
N TYR A 356 -27.19 1.19 2.33
CA TYR A 356 -26.47 2.45 2.11
C TYR A 356 -26.41 3.36 3.35
N TYR A 357 -25.21 3.85 3.69
CA TYR A 357 -24.95 4.83 4.75
C TYR A 357 -24.70 6.24 4.16
N PRO A 358 -25.74 7.00 3.77
CA PRO A 358 -25.58 8.23 2.98
C PRO A 358 -24.72 9.30 3.66
N GLU A 359 -24.91 9.52 4.96
CA GLU A 359 -24.16 10.55 5.70
C GLU A 359 -22.69 10.16 5.90
N LEU A 360 -22.42 8.88 6.15
CA LEU A 360 -21.06 8.35 6.25
C LEU A 360 -20.35 8.46 4.90
N VAL A 361 -21.02 8.06 3.81
CA VAL A 361 -20.49 8.19 2.45
C VAL A 361 -20.23 9.65 2.08
N ALA A 362 -21.10 10.57 2.47
CA ALA A 362 -20.88 12.00 2.27
C ALA A 362 -19.64 12.50 3.04
N ALA A 363 -19.44 12.06 4.29
CA ALA A 363 -18.26 12.40 5.08
C ALA A 363 -16.97 11.79 4.52
N VAL A 364 -17.02 10.57 3.97
CA VAL A 364 -15.87 9.95 3.28
C VAL A 364 -15.52 10.72 1.99
N ARG A 365 -16.52 11.19 1.24
CA ARG A 365 -16.28 12.07 0.09
C ARG A 365 -15.75 13.45 0.49
N GLU A 366 -16.12 13.96 1.67
CA GLU A 366 -15.54 15.19 2.23
C GLU A 366 -14.04 15.02 2.49
N LEU A 367 -13.58 13.86 2.99
CA LEU A 367 -12.16 13.56 3.20
C LEU A 367 -11.31 13.64 1.92
N GLN A 368 -11.89 13.35 0.75
CA GLN A 368 -11.22 13.50 -0.55
C GLN A 368 -10.92 14.97 -0.85
N MET A 369 -11.80 15.88 -0.42
CA MET A 369 -11.76 17.31 -0.79
C MET A 369 -11.03 18.19 0.21
N VAL A 370 -10.98 17.80 1.49
CA VAL A 370 -10.32 18.61 2.52
C VAL A 370 -8.81 18.45 2.41
N THR A 371 -8.11 19.56 2.24
CA THR A 371 -6.67 19.58 1.90
C THR A 371 -5.76 19.79 3.11
N SER A 372 -6.25 20.48 4.14
CA SER A 372 -5.51 20.72 5.37
C SER A 372 -5.46 19.47 6.26
N THR A 373 -4.27 19.01 6.65
CA THR A 373 -4.09 17.84 7.52
C THR A 373 -4.91 17.92 8.81
N GLY A 374 -4.95 19.09 9.46
CA GLY A 374 -5.72 19.28 10.69
C GLY A 374 -7.23 19.20 10.47
N GLN A 375 -7.73 19.79 9.38
CA GLN A 375 -9.15 19.69 9.03
C GLN A 375 -9.51 18.27 8.57
N ARG A 376 -8.64 17.58 7.82
CA ARG A 376 -8.82 16.17 7.47
C ARG A 376 -8.98 15.31 8.72
N GLN A 377 -8.14 15.52 9.75
CA GLN A 377 -8.28 14.79 11.01
C GLN A 377 -9.63 15.03 11.70
N VAL A 378 -10.17 16.26 11.68
CA VAL A 378 -11.51 16.55 12.22
C VAL A 378 -12.60 15.77 11.47
N VAL A 379 -12.49 15.67 10.15
CA VAL A 379 -13.44 14.87 9.35
C VAL A 379 -13.23 13.37 9.61
N PHE A 380 -11.99 12.90 9.78
CA PHE A 380 -11.72 11.52 10.18
C PHE A 380 -12.33 11.19 11.55
N ASP A 381 -12.22 12.08 12.54
CA ASP A 381 -12.85 11.90 13.84
C ASP A 381 -14.37 11.73 13.72
N LYS A 382 -15.02 12.54 12.87
CA LYS A 382 -16.46 12.41 12.55
C LYS A 382 -16.78 11.07 11.89
N VAL A 383 -15.99 10.64 10.91
CA VAL A 383 -16.16 9.37 10.21
C VAL A 383 -15.97 8.18 11.17
N ASN A 384 -14.94 8.21 12.02
CA ASN A 384 -14.68 7.20 13.03
C ASN A 384 -15.84 7.09 14.05
N LEU A 385 -16.39 8.23 14.50
CA LEU A 385 -17.59 8.25 15.35
C LEU A 385 -18.80 7.63 14.64
N MET A 386 -19.06 8.01 13.38
CA MET A 386 -20.16 7.44 12.60
C MET A 386 -20.02 5.92 12.44
N VAL A 387 -18.83 5.42 12.11
CA VAL A 387 -18.58 3.97 12.03
C VAL A 387 -18.82 3.28 13.37
N ARG A 388 -18.34 3.85 14.48
CA ARG A 388 -18.57 3.34 15.82
C ARG A 388 -20.06 3.31 16.19
N ASP A 389 -20.80 4.36 15.87
CA ASP A 389 -22.21 4.49 16.27
C ASP A 389 -23.13 3.63 15.37
N LEU A 390 -22.80 3.49 14.09
CA LEU A 390 -23.56 2.70 13.12
C LEU A 390 -23.23 1.21 13.15
N VAL A 391 -22.03 0.84 13.61
CA VAL A 391 -21.50 -0.53 13.67
C VAL A 391 -21.75 -1.32 12.36
N PRO A 392 -21.19 -0.89 11.21
CA PRO A 392 -21.23 -1.67 9.97
C PRO A 392 -20.37 -2.95 10.05
N PHE A 393 -19.41 -2.96 10.96
CA PHE A 393 -18.56 -4.09 11.32
C PHE A 393 -18.05 -3.88 12.75
N ILE A 394 -17.47 -4.93 13.34
CA ILE A 394 -16.78 -4.88 14.62
C ILE A 394 -15.28 -5.11 14.35
N PRO A 395 -14.42 -4.09 14.53
CA PRO A 395 -12.99 -4.21 14.28
C PRO A 395 -12.34 -5.07 15.37
N LEU A 396 -11.66 -6.15 14.98
CA LEU A 396 -11.03 -7.10 15.90
C LEU A 396 -9.57 -6.72 16.17
N GLY A 397 -8.79 -6.44 15.12
CA GLY A 397 -7.39 -6.05 15.27
C GLY A 397 -6.70 -5.61 13.98
N HIS A 398 -5.55 -4.98 14.16
CA HIS A 398 -4.59 -4.68 13.09
C HIS A 398 -3.40 -5.60 13.28
N SER A 399 -3.11 -6.43 12.27
CA SER A 399 -2.07 -7.44 12.37
C SER A 399 -0.68 -6.82 12.36
N LEU A 400 0.22 -7.42 13.14
CA LEU A 400 1.64 -7.14 13.08
C LEU A 400 2.25 -7.80 11.84
N GLU A 401 2.82 -6.99 10.96
CA GLU A 401 3.64 -7.46 9.85
C GLU A 401 5.06 -7.73 10.36
N SER A 402 5.57 -8.94 10.16
CA SER A 402 6.86 -9.39 10.68
C SER A 402 7.78 -9.85 9.56
N VAL A 403 9.01 -9.35 9.54
CA VAL A 403 10.09 -9.81 8.68
C VAL A 403 11.23 -10.29 9.57
N PHE A 404 11.66 -11.54 9.42
CA PHE A 404 12.82 -12.05 10.16
C PHE A 404 14.08 -11.90 9.34
N VAL A 405 15.11 -11.35 9.96
CA VAL A 405 16.42 -11.14 9.32
C VAL A 405 17.51 -11.80 10.12
N ARG A 406 18.48 -12.40 9.43
CA ARG A 406 19.71 -12.87 10.08
C ARG A 406 20.51 -11.67 10.56
N ASN A 407 21.20 -11.80 11.69
CA ASN A 407 22.04 -10.73 12.27
C ASN A 407 23.23 -10.30 11.39
N THR A 408 23.51 -11.05 10.31
CA THR A 408 24.43 -10.69 9.23
C THR A 408 23.89 -9.59 8.32
N VAL A 409 22.58 -9.35 8.35
CA VAL A 409 21.88 -8.26 7.66
C VAL A 409 21.71 -7.09 8.62
N SER A 410 22.05 -5.88 8.16
CA SER A 410 21.84 -4.64 8.91
C SER A 410 21.19 -3.58 8.04
N ASN A 411 20.51 -2.60 8.67
CA ASN A 411 19.80 -1.50 7.99
C ASN A 411 18.63 -1.91 7.08
N LEU A 412 18.16 -3.17 7.16
CA LEU A 412 16.85 -3.51 6.63
C LEU A 412 15.78 -2.93 7.56
N ALA A 413 14.72 -2.40 6.98
CA ALA A 413 13.55 -1.84 7.65
C ALA A 413 12.32 -2.09 6.76
N THR A 414 11.13 -1.99 7.36
CA THR A 414 9.84 -2.12 6.68
C THR A 414 8.92 -0.99 7.13
N ASN A 415 8.14 -0.44 6.20
CA ASN A 415 7.03 0.47 6.54
C ASN A 415 5.68 -0.25 6.57
N GLY A 416 5.64 -1.56 6.29
CA GLY A 416 4.41 -2.35 6.19
C GLY A 416 3.82 -2.41 4.78
N ILE A 417 4.42 -1.69 3.82
CA ILE A 417 4.11 -1.78 2.38
C ILE A 417 5.29 -2.39 1.62
N PHE A 418 6.52 -2.01 1.97
CA PHE A 418 7.74 -2.55 1.36
C PHE A 418 8.94 -2.51 2.32
N GLN A 419 10.01 -3.21 1.93
CA GLN A 419 11.31 -3.18 2.61
C GLN A 419 12.37 -2.46 1.79
N ASN A 420 13.27 -1.75 2.47
CA ASN A 420 14.35 -0.96 1.86
C ASN A 420 15.57 -1.81 1.42
N PHE A 421 15.36 -2.89 0.65
CA PHE A 421 16.41 -3.85 0.28
C PHE A 421 17.69 -3.22 -0.30
N ALA A 422 17.57 -2.17 -1.12
CA ALA A 422 18.73 -1.48 -1.71
C ALA A 422 19.66 -0.85 -0.65
N ALA A 423 19.13 -0.43 0.51
CA ALA A 423 19.89 0.20 1.59
C ALA A 423 20.39 -0.81 2.65
N ALA A 424 19.86 -2.03 2.64
CA ALA A 424 20.24 -3.09 3.56
C ALA A 424 21.66 -3.61 3.25
N SER A 425 22.42 -3.95 4.28
CA SER A 425 23.83 -4.34 4.16
C SER A 425 24.00 -5.81 4.55
N VAL A 426 24.61 -6.60 3.67
CA VAL A 426 25.00 -7.99 3.91
C VAL A 426 26.49 -8.15 3.61
N LYS A 427 27.24 -8.82 4.49
CA LYS A 427 28.72 -8.87 4.41
C LYS A 427 29.25 -9.53 3.13
N SER A 428 28.53 -10.52 2.60
CA SER A 428 28.86 -11.21 1.35
C SER A 428 28.67 -10.32 0.12
N GLY A 429 27.81 -9.29 0.20
CA GLY A 429 27.25 -8.61 -0.96
C GLY A 429 26.10 -9.37 -1.64
N GLU A 430 25.81 -10.60 -1.22
CA GLU A 430 24.75 -11.45 -1.78
C GLU A 430 23.68 -11.69 -0.72
N MET A 431 22.42 -11.37 -1.04
CA MET A 431 21.30 -11.53 -0.11
C MET A 431 20.33 -12.61 -0.61
N LEU A 432 20.00 -13.58 0.24
CA LEU A 432 18.98 -14.60 -0.03
C LEU A 432 17.69 -14.30 0.74
N VAL A 433 16.63 -13.96 0.00
CA VAL A 433 15.31 -13.59 0.52
C VAL A 433 14.30 -14.70 0.23
N TYR A 434 13.58 -15.13 1.26
CA TYR A 434 12.46 -16.07 1.16
C TYR A 434 11.13 -15.33 1.26
N LEU A 435 10.20 -15.62 0.36
CA LEU A 435 8.85 -15.03 0.33
C LEU A 435 7.80 -16.04 -0.15
N GLY A 436 6.52 -15.68 -0.08
CA GLY A 436 5.42 -16.60 -0.36
C GLY A 436 5.34 -17.06 -1.81
N THR A 437 5.00 -16.14 -2.71
CA THR A 437 4.48 -16.51 -4.04
C THR A 437 5.35 -16.04 -5.20
N GLU A 438 5.31 -16.80 -6.29
CA GLU A 438 5.95 -16.41 -7.55
C GLU A 438 5.32 -15.14 -8.16
N PRO A 439 6.10 -14.16 -8.64
CA PRO A 439 5.57 -13.06 -9.44
C PRO A 439 4.93 -13.59 -10.74
N LYS A 440 3.70 -13.18 -11.03
CA LYS A 440 3.01 -13.56 -12.28
C LYS A 440 3.48 -12.78 -13.50
N SER A 441 4.15 -11.66 -13.27
CA SER A 441 4.68 -10.72 -14.24
C SER A 441 5.76 -9.87 -13.58
N PHE A 442 6.70 -9.33 -14.35
CA PHE A 442 7.62 -8.27 -13.91
C PHE A 442 7.21 -6.88 -14.41
N TRP A 443 6.09 -6.74 -15.14
CA TRP A 443 5.44 -5.45 -15.33
C TRP A 443 4.33 -5.30 -14.27
N PRO A 444 4.44 -4.35 -13.31
CA PRO A 444 3.55 -4.28 -12.16
C PRO A 444 2.16 -3.70 -12.45
N ALA A 445 1.94 -3.11 -13.62
CA ALA A 445 0.75 -2.30 -13.91
C ALA A 445 -0.60 -3.05 -13.79
N ASP A 446 -0.63 -4.34 -14.14
CA ASP A 446 -1.82 -5.20 -14.13
C ASP A 446 -1.67 -6.35 -13.11
N GLU A 447 -1.01 -6.05 -11.99
CA GLU A 447 -0.76 -6.99 -10.90
C GLU A 447 -1.40 -6.53 -9.60
N THR A 448 -1.61 -7.47 -8.69
CA THR A 448 -2.26 -7.24 -7.38
C THR A 448 -1.49 -7.88 -6.22
N GLY A 449 -0.38 -8.56 -6.49
CA GLY A 449 0.33 -9.40 -5.53
C GLY A 449 1.54 -8.70 -4.91
N ASP A 450 1.66 -8.76 -3.58
CA ASP A 450 2.74 -8.11 -2.83
C ASP A 450 4.14 -8.67 -3.17
N SER A 451 4.25 -9.97 -3.46
CA SER A 451 5.49 -10.60 -3.94
C SER A 451 5.98 -9.97 -5.24
N THR A 452 5.06 -9.72 -6.19
CA THR A 452 5.37 -9.02 -7.44
C THR A 452 5.86 -7.61 -7.16
N PHE A 453 5.15 -6.88 -6.30
CA PHE A 453 5.49 -5.50 -5.97
C PHE A 453 6.80 -5.37 -5.15
N THR A 454 7.14 -6.37 -4.35
CA THR A 454 8.40 -6.44 -3.59
C THR A 454 9.60 -6.47 -4.54
N ILE A 455 9.48 -7.24 -5.64
CA ILE A 455 10.56 -7.40 -6.61
C ILE A 455 10.58 -6.23 -7.62
N THR A 456 9.42 -5.86 -8.17
CA THR A 456 9.33 -4.83 -9.23
C THR A 456 9.73 -3.44 -8.77
N ARG A 457 9.53 -3.07 -7.49
CA ARG A 457 10.06 -1.83 -6.89
C ARG A 457 11.59 -1.72 -6.90
N LEU A 458 12.31 -2.82 -7.09
CA LEU A 458 13.76 -2.82 -7.23
C LEU A 458 14.22 -2.67 -8.69
N LEU A 459 13.30 -2.91 -9.63
CA LEU A 459 13.54 -2.90 -11.07
C LEU A 459 13.13 -1.56 -11.70
N TYR A 460 12.07 -0.95 -11.17
CA TYR A 460 11.45 0.27 -11.67
C TYR A 460 11.10 1.21 -10.51
N ASP A 461 11.16 2.50 -10.76
CA ASP A 461 10.75 3.53 -9.81
C ASP A 461 9.40 4.15 -10.23
N THR A 462 8.61 4.56 -9.24
CA THR A 462 7.46 5.46 -9.41
C THR A 462 7.94 6.93 -9.37
N LEU A 463 7.03 7.90 -9.47
CA LEU A 463 7.39 9.32 -9.29
C LEU A 463 7.83 9.64 -7.85
N ALA A 464 7.17 9.03 -6.87
CA ALA A 464 7.46 9.12 -5.45
C ALA A 464 7.12 7.78 -4.77
N ALA A 465 7.64 7.57 -3.57
CA ALA A 465 7.30 6.39 -2.75
C ALA A 465 7.06 6.80 -1.30
N PRO A 466 6.25 6.03 -0.53
CA PRO A 466 6.13 6.25 0.91
C PRO A 466 7.50 6.09 1.58
N SER A 467 7.82 6.96 2.54
CA SER A 467 9.07 6.85 3.29
C SER A 467 9.12 5.57 4.12
N ILE A 468 10.33 5.13 4.49
CA ILE A 468 10.51 3.88 5.25
C ILE A 468 9.94 3.94 6.68
N ASP A 469 9.70 5.14 7.21
CA ASP A 469 8.96 5.33 8.47
C ASP A 469 7.43 5.36 8.27
N GLY A 470 6.97 5.42 7.01
CA GLY A 470 5.57 5.47 6.62
C GLY A 470 4.86 6.79 6.96
N LYS A 471 5.59 7.88 7.21
CA LYS A 471 5.01 9.17 7.66
C LYS A 471 5.03 10.26 6.59
N SER A 472 5.73 10.04 5.49
CA SER A 472 5.91 11.02 4.41
C SER A 472 6.13 10.32 3.07
N PHE A 473 6.50 11.09 2.04
CA PHE A 473 6.81 10.57 0.71
C PHE A 473 8.22 11.01 0.32
N ASP A 474 9.02 10.05 -0.13
CA ASP A 474 10.37 10.25 -0.65
C ASP A 474 10.33 10.46 -2.17
N PRO A 475 11.13 11.41 -2.70
CA PRO A 475 11.25 11.64 -4.14
C PRO A 475 11.98 10.49 -4.85
N LEU A 476 11.32 9.88 -5.84
CA LEU A 476 11.90 8.90 -6.75
C LEU A 476 12.17 9.54 -8.12
N LEU A 477 11.49 9.18 -9.20
CA LEU A 477 11.73 9.78 -10.52
C LEU A 477 11.39 11.28 -10.56
N ALA A 478 10.53 11.76 -9.65
CA ALA A 478 10.35 13.18 -9.40
C ALA A 478 11.32 13.68 -8.33
N GLU A 479 11.97 14.82 -8.55
CA GLU A 479 12.75 15.54 -7.54
C GLU A 479 11.87 16.31 -6.57
N SER A 480 10.74 16.81 -7.06
CA SER A 480 9.75 17.56 -6.29
C SER A 480 8.40 17.55 -6.99
N TRP A 481 7.36 17.92 -6.26
CA TRP A 481 6.03 18.11 -6.77
C TRP A 481 5.32 19.22 -6.01
N GLU A 482 4.30 19.79 -6.64
CA GLU A 482 3.43 20.79 -6.05
C GLU A 482 1.99 20.58 -6.52
N SER A 483 1.03 20.94 -5.67
CA SER A 483 -0.39 20.98 -6.03
C SER A 483 -0.90 22.42 -6.03
N ASN A 484 -1.93 22.68 -6.82
CA ASN A 484 -2.71 23.91 -6.66
C ASN A 484 -3.49 23.86 -5.33
N GLN A 485 -4.00 25.02 -4.89
CA GLN A 485 -4.72 25.14 -3.62
C GLN A 485 -5.92 24.17 -3.50
N ASP A 486 -6.57 23.87 -4.63
CA ASP A 486 -7.75 23.01 -4.69
C ASP A 486 -7.39 21.52 -4.89
N MET A 487 -6.11 21.15 -4.96
CA MET A 487 -5.63 19.77 -5.19
C MET A 487 -6.21 19.09 -6.44
N THR A 488 -6.58 19.88 -7.45
CA THR A 488 -7.08 19.42 -8.77
C THR A 488 -5.98 19.40 -9.84
N THR A 489 -4.81 19.97 -9.55
CA THR A 489 -3.68 20.00 -10.46
C THR A 489 -2.41 19.74 -9.68
N TRP A 490 -1.64 18.77 -10.16
CA TRP A 490 -0.37 18.36 -9.56
C TRP A 490 0.72 18.44 -10.61
N THR A 491 1.77 19.20 -10.33
CA THR A 491 2.95 19.35 -11.18
C THR A 491 4.09 18.56 -10.55
N PHE A 492 4.70 17.66 -11.33
CA PHE A 492 5.88 16.88 -10.93
C PHE A 492 7.08 17.36 -11.73
N HIS A 493 8.16 17.67 -11.02
CA HIS A 493 9.46 18.01 -11.61
C HIS A 493 10.36 16.79 -11.57
N LEU A 494 10.65 16.24 -12.76
CA LEU A 494 11.36 14.98 -12.94
C LEU A 494 12.87 15.17 -12.87
N ARG A 495 13.55 14.15 -12.35
CA ARG A 495 15.01 14.07 -12.33
C ARG A 495 15.60 14.21 -13.72
N TYR A 496 16.68 14.97 -13.80
CA TYR A 496 17.50 15.04 -14.99
C TYR A 496 18.47 13.85 -15.05
N ASN A 497 18.83 13.39 -16.25
CA ASN A 497 19.82 12.34 -16.51
C ASN A 497 19.50 10.92 -15.99
N VAL A 498 18.27 10.61 -15.60
CA VAL A 498 17.89 9.22 -15.37
C VAL A 498 17.95 8.44 -16.69
N ARG A 499 18.40 7.19 -16.62
CA ARG A 499 18.48 6.29 -17.77
C ARG A 499 17.92 4.93 -17.41
N PHE A 500 17.18 4.36 -18.36
CA PHE A 500 16.85 2.95 -18.33
C PHE A 500 18.10 2.10 -18.57
N SER A 501 18.03 0.82 -18.25
CA SER A 501 19.14 -0.14 -18.39
C SER A 501 19.63 -0.35 -19.83
N ASN A 502 18.82 0.00 -20.84
CA ASN A 502 19.20 0.06 -22.26
C ASN A 502 19.92 1.37 -22.66
N ALA A 503 20.23 2.24 -21.69
CA ALA A 503 20.80 3.58 -21.84
C ALA A 503 19.88 4.63 -22.48
N ALA A 504 18.62 4.32 -22.79
CA ALA A 504 17.62 5.31 -23.18
C ALA A 504 17.46 6.35 -22.05
N ARG A 505 17.24 7.61 -22.43
CA ARG A 505 16.99 8.67 -21.46
C ARG A 505 15.53 8.59 -21.01
N PHE A 506 15.32 8.66 -19.71
CA PHE A 506 13.99 8.88 -19.14
C PHE A 506 13.57 10.34 -19.36
N ASP A 507 12.32 10.55 -19.79
CA ASP A 507 11.68 11.85 -19.85
C ASP A 507 10.16 11.80 -19.52
N ALA A 508 9.52 12.97 -19.50
CA ALA A 508 8.11 13.11 -19.19
C ALA A 508 7.15 12.33 -20.11
N ASN A 509 7.54 12.00 -21.34
CA ASN A 509 6.72 11.19 -22.24
C ASN A 509 6.65 9.72 -21.80
N ASP A 510 7.67 9.20 -21.13
CA ASP A 510 7.66 7.84 -20.55
C ASP A 510 6.59 7.74 -19.45
N VAL A 511 6.48 8.79 -18.62
CA VAL A 511 5.44 8.90 -17.59
C VAL A 511 4.06 8.92 -18.24
N VAL A 512 3.85 9.81 -19.23
CA VAL A 512 2.54 9.91 -19.90
C VAL A 512 2.17 8.59 -20.57
N ALA A 513 3.10 7.93 -21.27
CA ALA A 513 2.85 6.66 -21.94
C ALA A 513 2.50 5.55 -20.94
N SER A 514 3.23 5.46 -19.82
CA SER A 514 2.97 4.47 -18.77
C SER A 514 1.58 4.65 -18.15
N PHE A 515 1.18 5.89 -17.85
CA PHE A 515 -0.17 6.18 -17.37
C PHE A 515 -1.25 5.94 -18.44
N THR A 516 -0.98 6.27 -19.70
CA THR A 516 -1.93 6.06 -20.81
C THR A 516 -2.21 4.58 -21.01
N ALA A 517 -1.20 3.72 -21.00
CA ALA A 517 -1.35 2.28 -21.15
C ALA A 517 -2.22 1.64 -20.05
N ILE A 518 -2.30 2.25 -18.87
CA ILE A 518 -3.12 1.77 -17.75
C ILE A 518 -4.52 2.40 -17.80
N TRP A 519 -4.62 3.68 -18.18
CA TRP A 519 -5.85 4.45 -18.07
C TRP A 519 -6.78 4.38 -19.30
N ASP A 520 -6.21 4.32 -20.51
CA ASP A 520 -6.93 4.40 -21.78
C ASP A 520 -7.10 3.01 -22.41
N ARG A 521 -8.32 2.45 -22.44
CA ARG A 521 -8.56 1.12 -23.03
C ARG A 521 -8.38 1.08 -24.54
N SER A 522 -8.39 2.24 -25.19
CA SER A 522 -8.14 2.36 -26.63
C SER A 522 -6.65 2.41 -26.96
N ASP A 523 -5.79 2.62 -25.96
CA ASP A 523 -4.35 2.60 -26.14
C ASP A 523 -3.89 1.19 -26.59
N PRO A 524 -3.03 1.09 -27.62
CA PRO A 524 -2.52 -0.20 -28.08
C PRO A 524 -1.82 -1.02 -26.99
N ASN A 525 -1.24 -0.35 -25.98
CA ASN A 525 -0.51 -0.96 -24.88
C ASN A 525 -1.40 -1.28 -23.66
N HIS A 526 -2.72 -1.02 -23.72
CA HIS A 526 -3.66 -1.46 -22.69
C HIS A 526 -4.00 -2.96 -22.85
N LYS A 527 -3.02 -3.82 -22.53
CA LYS A 527 -3.16 -5.29 -22.62
C LYS A 527 -2.92 -6.00 -21.29
N GLY A 528 -1.88 -5.63 -20.56
CA GLY A 528 -1.61 -6.21 -19.24
C GLY A 528 -1.29 -7.71 -19.30
N ARG A 529 -1.53 -8.39 -18.18
CA ARG A 529 -1.48 -9.86 -18.05
C ARG A 529 -2.87 -10.46 -18.23
N ILE A 530 -3.87 -9.85 -17.62
CA ILE A 530 -5.29 -10.21 -17.69
C ILE A 530 -6.14 -9.09 -18.30
N GLY A 531 -5.61 -7.87 -18.38
CA GLY A 531 -6.27 -6.72 -18.99
C GLY A 531 -7.32 -6.05 -18.10
N GLU A 532 -7.28 -6.31 -16.79
CA GLU A 532 -8.27 -5.79 -15.84
C GLU A 532 -7.82 -4.47 -15.20
N PHE A 533 -6.51 -4.30 -14.98
CA PHE A 533 -5.89 -3.16 -14.28
C PHE A 533 -6.65 -2.80 -13.01
N ALA A 534 -7.01 -3.82 -12.22
CA ALA A 534 -7.98 -3.72 -11.12
C ALA A 534 -7.59 -2.65 -10.09
N VAL A 535 -6.30 -2.58 -9.72
CA VAL A 535 -5.83 -1.59 -8.74
C VAL A 535 -5.97 -0.16 -9.28
N PHE A 536 -5.75 0.09 -10.58
CA PHE A 536 -6.02 1.42 -11.14
C PHE A 536 -7.48 1.82 -10.95
N LYS A 537 -8.39 0.88 -11.25
CA LYS A 537 -9.83 1.10 -11.10
C LYS A 537 -10.24 1.37 -9.65
N ASP A 538 -9.61 0.67 -8.70
CA ASP A 538 -9.84 0.87 -7.27
C ASP A 538 -9.32 2.24 -6.80
N LEU A 539 -8.21 2.74 -7.37
CA LEU A 539 -7.62 4.02 -6.98
C LEU A 539 -8.29 5.24 -7.62
N PHE A 540 -8.66 5.15 -8.90
CA PHE A 540 -9.06 6.30 -9.72
C PHE A 540 -10.44 6.15 -10.39
N GLY A 541 -11.16 5.05 -10.16
CA GLY A 541 -12.48 4.82 -10.73
C GLY A 541 -12.44 4.31 -12.17
N GLN A 542 -13.32 4.82 -13.03
CA GLN A 542 -13.43 4.30 -14.40
C GLN A 542 -12.18 4.58 -15.25
N PHE A 543 -11.91 3.68 -16.20
CA PHE A 543 -10.98 3.91 -17.31
C PHE A 543 -11.51 5.01 -18.24
N LEU A 544 -10.64 5.59 -19.06
CA LEU A 544 -10.97 6.71 -19.94
C LEU A 544 -12.13 6.41 -20.93
N ASN A 545 -12.23 5.16 -21.42
CA ASN A 545 -13.25 4.72 -22.38
C ASN A 545 -13.69 3.26 -22.19
#